data_AF-A0A8T6NRB8-F1
#
_entry.id   AF-A0A8T6NRB8-F1
#
_cell.length_a   1.000
_cell.length_b   1.000
_cell.length_c   1.000
_cell.angle_alpha   90.00
_cell.angle_beta   90.00
_cell.angle_gamma   90.00
#
_symmetry.space_group_name_H-M   'P 1'
#
loop_
_entity.id
_entity.type
_entity.pdbx_description
1 polymer ?
#
loop_
_entity_poly.entity_id
_entity_poly.type
_entity_poly.pdbx_seq_one_letter_code
_entity_poly.pdbx_strand_id
1 'polypeptide(L)'
;MMIGQALMPVGFLAAGPLADLLFEPAMAEGGALAGLLGGMLGTGPGRGMGVMFIIGGVLILLATVGAMAAPALRNVEDDLPDYVPATDIQPELEPEPVPAR
;
A
#
# COMPACT_ATOMS: atom_id res chain seq x y z
N MET A 1 6.54 3.93 -13.34
CA MET A 1 5.20 4.44 -12.98
C MET A 1 4.05 3.71 -13.70
N MET A 2 4.15 3.39 -15.01
CA MET A 2 3.01 2.81 -15.78
C MET A 2 2.61 1.37 -15.42
N ILE A 3 3.55 0.48 -15.05
CA ILE A 3 3.21 -0.94 -14.75
C ILE A 3 2.37 -1.06 -13.46
N GLY A 4 2.71 -0.28 -12.42
CA GLY A 4 1.99 -0.33 -11.14
C GLY A 4 0.55 0.20 -11.22
N GLN A 5 0.25 1.09 -12.16
CA GLN A 5 -1.08 1.70 -12.29
C GLN A 5 -1.98 1.00 -13.30
N ALA A 6 -1.48 -0.03 -14.01
CA ALA A 6 -2.24 -0.76 -15.03
C ALA A 6 -3.52 -1.42 -14.48
N LEU A 7 -3.57 -1.70 -13.18
CA LEU A 7 -4.73 -2.30 -12.52
C LEU A 7 -5.78 -1.28 -12.03
N MET A 8 -5.48 0.03 -12.03
CA MET A 8 -6.44 1.03 -11.55
C MET A 8 -7.78 1.01 -12.32
N PRO A 9 -7.82 0.94 -13.67
CA PRO A 9 -9.08 0.91 -14.40
C PRO A 9 -9.94 -0.29 -14.03
N VAL A 10 -9.30 -1.46 -13.86
CA VAL A 10 -9.98 -2.69 -13.44
C VAL A 10 -10.57 -2.52 -12.03
N GLY A 11 -9.80 -1.94 -11.11
CA GLY A 11 -10.26 -1.63 -9.76
C GLY A 11 -11.47 -0.71 -9.75
N PHE A 12 -11.44 0.38 -10.52
CA PHE A 12 -12.56 1.33 -10.60
C PHE A 12 -13.82 0.70 -11.22
N LEU A 13 -13.66 -0.13 -12.25
CA LEU A 13 -14.79 -0.85 -12.85
C LEU A 13 -15.37 -1.91 -11.91
N ALA A 14 -14.54 -2.57 -11.12
CA ALA A 14 -14.99 -3.60 -10.17
C ALA A 14 -15.59 -3.01 -8.88
N ALA A 15 -15.17 -1.81 -8.47
CA ALA A 15 -15.55 -1.21 -7.20
C ALA A 15 -17.07 -1.01 -7.06
N GLY A 16 -17.74 -0.49 -8.09
CA GLY A 16 -19.20 -0.30 -8.08
C GLY A 16 -19.96 -1.62 -7.91
N PRO A 17 -19.79 -2.61 -8.81
CA PRO A 17 -20.43 -3.92 -8.68
C PRO A 17 -20.12 -4.63 -7.37
N LEU A 18 -18.87 -4.58 -6.87
CA LEU A 18 -18.53 -5.15 -5.58
C LEU A 18 -19.28 -4.43 -4.45
N ALA A 19 -19.40 -3.10 -4.49
CA ALA A 19 -20.13 -2.31 -3.51
C ALA A 19 -21.58 -2.72 -3.48
N ASP A 20 -22.26 -2.54 -4.61
CA ASP A 20 -23.71 -2.60 -4.66
C ASP A 20 -24.24 -4.03 -4.64
N LEU A 21 -23.49 -5.01 -5.18
CA LEU A 21 -23.96 -6.38 -5.35
C LEU A 21 -23.41 -7.37 -4.32
N LEU A 22 -22.27 -7.07 -3.68
CA LEU A 22 -21.65 -8.00 -2.73
C LEU A 22 -21.65 -7.43 -1.32
N PHE A 23 -21.09 -6.24 -1.12
CA PHE A 23 -20.88 -5.70 0.22
C PHE A 23 -22.13 -5.05 0.81
N GLU A 24 -22.90 -4.34 0.00
CA GLU A 24 -24.17 -3.73 0.38
C GLU A 24 -25.18 -4.78 0.88
N PRO A 25 -25.50 -5.87 0.13
CA PRO A 25 -26.41 -6.91 0.63
C PRO A 25 -25.80 -7.73 1.78
N ALA A 26 -24.48 -7.90 1.84
CA ALA A 26 -23.85 -8.61 2.94
C ALA A 26 -23.91 -7.83 4.27
N MET A 27 -23.98 -6.50 4.23
CA MET A 27 -24.13 -5.61 5.38
C MET A 27 -25.59 -5.17 5.64
N ALA A 28 -26.53 -5.58 4.79
CA ALA A 28 -27.95 -5.43 5.04
C ALA A 28 -28.38 -6.26 6.26
N GLU A 29 -29.53 -5.92 6.85
CA GLU A 29 -30.07 -6.66 7.99
C GLU A 29 -30.25 -8.15 7.64
N GLY A 30 -29.67 -9.03 8.46
CA GLY A 30 -29.66 -10.48 8.22
C GLY A 30 -28.62 -10.98 7.21
N GLY A 31 -27.76 -10.10 6.68
CA GLY A 31 -26.66 -10.47 5.79
C GLY A 31 -25.51 -11.22 6.48
N ALA A 32 -24.67 -11.89 5.70
CA ALA A 32 -23.57 -12.70 6.21
C ALA A 32 -22.51 -11.89 7.00
N LEU A 33 -22.25 -10.65 6.59
CA LEU A 33 -21.30 -9.76 7.28
C LEU A 33 -21.97 -8.96 8.40
N ALA A 34 -23.29 -8.81 8.37
CA ALA A 34 -24.05 -8.14 9.42
C ALA A 34 -23.87 -8.82 10.80
N GLY A 35 -23.75 -10.15 10.85
CA GLY A 35 -23.51 -10.86 12.11
C GLY A 35 -22.10 -10.67 12.69
N LEU A 36 -21.09 -10.51 11.85
CA LEU A 36 -19.68 -10.36 12.25
C LEU A 36 -19.29 -8.91 12.50
N LEU A 37 -19.68 -8.02 11.58
CA LEU A 37 -19.25 -6.62 11.55
C LEU A 37 -20.38 -5.65 11.91
N GLY A 38 -21.65 -6.08 11.85
CA GLY A 38 -22.79 -5.21 12.13
C GLY A 38 -22.85 -4.69 13.57
N GLY A 39 -22.24 -5.38 14.54
CA GLY A 39 -22.12 -4.87 15.91
C GLY A 39 -21.14 -3.71 16.07
N MET A 40 -20.05 -3.69 15.29
CA MET A 40 -19.02 -2.64 15.37
C MET A 40 -19.27 -1.50 14.37
N LEU A 41 -19.68 -1.84 13.14
CA LEU A 41 -19.85 -0.88 12.05
C LEU A 41 -21.32 -0.46 11.88
N GLY A 42 -22.27 -1.22 12.43
CA GLY A 42 -23.71 -1.12 12.15
C GLY A 42 -24.11 -1.86 10.87
N THR A 43 -25.42 -1.98 10.63
CA THR A 43 -26.01 -2.56 9.41
C THR A 43 -26.84 -1.51 8.66
N GLY A 44 -27.13 -1.75 7.38
CA GLY A 44 -28.00 -0.89 6.57
C GLY A 44 -27.33 -0.21 5.37
N PRO A 45 -28.06 0.66 4.66
CA PRO A 45 -27.63 1.20 3.38
C PRO A 45 -26.36 2.05 3.51
N GLY A 46 -25.46 1.91 2.54
CA GLY A 46 -24.16 2.58 2.44
C GLY A 46 -23.05 1.94 3.28
N ARG A 47 -23.36 0.96 4.15
CA ARG A 47 -22.35 0.33 5.02
C ARG A 47 -21.47 -0.68 4.32
N GLY A 48 -21.86 -1.16 3.13
CA GLY A 48 -21.03 -2.02 2.29
C GLY A 48 -19.71 -1.35 1.89
N MET A 49 -19.76 -0.07 1.52
CA MET A 49 -18.57 0.70 1.15
C MET A 49 -17.59 0.86 2.31
N GLY A 50 -18.08 1.08 3.53
CA GLY A 50 -17.22 1.20 4.73
C GLY A 50 -16.41 -0.07 4.99
N VAL A 51 -17.05 -1.24 4.84
CA VAL A 51 -16.36 -2.54 4.97
C VAL A 51 -15.29 -2.71 3.89
N MET A 52 -15.56 -2.29 2.65
CA MET A 52 -14.55 -2.35 1.59
C MET A 52 -13.32 -1.52 1.88
N PHE A 53 -13.47 -0.31 2.43
CA PHE A 53 -12.32 0.50 2.83
C PHE A 53 -11.51 -0.15 3.96
N ILE A 54 -12.19 -0.75 4.94
CA ILE A 54 -11.51 -1.45 6.04
C ILE A 54 -10.72 -2.63 5.50
N ILE A 55 -11.33 -3.47 4.65
CA ILE A 55 -10.64 -4.61 4.03
C ILE A 55 -9.48 -4.14 3.17
N GLY A 56 -9.68 -3.10 2.34
CA GLY A 56 -8.62 -2.52 1.52
C GLY A 56 -7.45 -2.01 2.35
N GLY A 57 -7.72 -1.31 3.45
CA GLY A 57 -6.70 -0.85 4.40
C GLY A 57 -5.93 -2.01 5.04
N VAL A 58 -6.63 -3.07 5.47
CA VAL A 58 -6.00 -4.26 6.03
C VAL A 58 -5.12 -4.96 4.99
N LEU A 59 -5.57 -5.09 3.74
CA LEU A 59 -4.77 -5.68 2.67
C LEU A 59 -3.51 -4.86 2.37
N ILE A 60 -3.62 -3.53 2.34
CA ILE A 60 -2.46 -2.64 2.19
C ILE A 60 -1.49 -2.85 3.35
N LEU A 61 -1.98 -2.85 4.59
CA LEU A 61 -1.16 -3.03 5.77
C LEU A 61 -0.43 -4.38 5.76
N LEU A 62 -1.12 -5.46 5.39
CA LEU A 62 -0.50 -6.79 5.22
C LEU A 62 0.54 -6.81 4.11
N ALA A 63 0.26 -6.16 2.97
CA ALA A 63 1.21 -6.04 1.89
C ALA A 63 2.47 -5.27 2.33
N THR A 64 2.31 -4.17 3.07
CA THR A 64 3.43 -3.40 3.64
C THR A 64 4.26 -4.24 4.61
N VAL A 65 3.60 -4.96 5.53
CA VAL A 65 4.32 -5.84 6.48
C VAL A 65 5.05 -6.96 5.72
N GLY A 66 4.42 -7.57 4.71
CA GLY A 66 5.05 -8.59 3.87
C GLY A 66 6.23 -8.06 3.06
N ALA A 67 6.10 -6.84 2.53
CA ALA A 67 7.17 -6.11 1.85
C ALA A 67 8.36 -5.86 2.79
N MET A 68 8.12 -5.42 4.03
CA MET A 68 9.18 -5.22 5.02
C MET A 68 9.84 -6.54 5.46
N ALA A 69 9.10 -7.64 5.48
CA ALA A 69 9.62 -8.95 5.83
C ALA A 69 10.47 -9.58 4.71
N ALA A 70 10.31 -9.13 3.46
CA ALA A 70 11.06 -9.63 2.32
C ALA A 70 12.47 -9.01 2.26
N PRO A 71 13.57 -9.78 2.46
CA PRO A 71 14.93 -9.24 2.46
C PRO A 71 15.31 -8.60 1.12
N ALA A 72 14.84 -9.20 0.02
CA ALA A 72 15.04 -8.68 -1.33
C ALA A 72 14.42 -7.30 -1.55
N LEU A 73 13.40 -6.93 -0.77
CA LEU A 73 12.79 -5.61 -0.85
C LEU A 73 13.37 -4.65 0.21
N ARG A 74 13.81 -5.19 1.34
CA ARG A 74 14.45 -4.44 2.44
C ARG A 74 15.87 -3.98 2.08
N ASN A 75 16.62 -4.80 1.36
CA ASN A 75 18.02 -4.54 1.02
C ASN A 75 18.19 -3.99 -0.39
N VAL A 76 17.11 -3.53 -1.03
CA VAL A 76 17.15 -3.02 -2.41
C VAL A 76 18.25 -1.99 -2.58
N GLU A 77 18.40 -1.08 -1.61
CA GLU A 77 19.41 -0.02 -1.64
C GLU A 77 20.84 -0.58 -1.53
N ASP A 78 21.04 -1.67 -0.80
CA ASP A 78 22.35 -2.34 -0.66
C ASP A 78 22.69 -3.23 -1.87
N ASP A 79 21.66 -3.78 -2.54
CA ASP A 79 21.80 -4.66 -3.70
C ASP A 79 22.02 -3.90 -5.03
N LEU A 80 21.99 -2.56 -4.98
CA LEU A 80 22.22 -1.70 -6.16
C LEU A 80 23.71 -1.72 -6.57
N PRO A 81 24.03 -1.78 -7.87
CA PRO A 81 25.41 -1.89 -8.35
C PRO A 81 26.29 -0.66 -8.07
N ASP A 82 25.67 0.47 -7.71
CA ASP A 82 26.29 1.75 -7.36
C ASP A 82 26.33 2.00 -5.84
N TYR A 83 25.97 1.00 -5.02
CA TYR A 83 26.07 1.09 -3.58
C TYR A 83 27.53 1.32 -3.13
N VAL A 84 27.77 2.44 -2.44
CA VAL A 84 29.05 2.76 -1.77
C VAL A 84 28.81 2.76 -0.26
N PRO A 85 29.47 1.89 0.52
CA PRO A 85 29.34 1.86 1.97
C PRO A 85 29.68 3.23 2.58
N ALA A 86 28.93 3.66 3.60
CA ALA A 86 29.14 4.95 4.26
C ALA A 86 30.56 5.11 4.88
N THR A 87 31.30 4.02 5.05
CA THR A 87 32.70 4.02 5.49
C THR A 87 33.67 4.56 4.43
N ASP A 88 33.26 4.54 3.15
CA ASP A 88 34.07 4.98 2.01
C ASP A 88 33.77 6.42 1.56
N ILE A 89 32.99 7.19 2.34
CA ILE A 89 32.88 8.65 2.18
C ILE A 89 34.26 9.24 2.51
N GLN A 90 35.13 9.28 1.51
CA GLN A 90 36.35 10.06 1.55
C GLN A 90 35.93 11.50 1.80
N PRO A 91 36.42 12.16 2.86
CA PRO A 91 36.11 13.57 3.09
C PRO A 91 36.45 14.30 1.81
N GLU A 92 35.43 14.96 1.23
CA GLU A 92 35.51 15.81 0.05
C GLU A 92 36.89 16.47 0.04
N LEU A 93 37.70 16.17 -0.97
CA LEU A 93 38.99 16.82 -1.18
C LEU A 93 38.71 18.32 -1.09
N GLU A 94 39.07 18.91 0.04
CA GLU A 94 38.92 20.34 0.28
C GLU A 94 39.57 21.01 -0.94
N PRO A 95 38.81 21.84 -1.70
CA PRO A 95 39.26 22.29 -3.00
C PRO A 95 40.63 22.93 -2.81
N GLU A 96 41.65 22.31 -3.40
CA GLU A 96 43.02 22.76 -3.26
C GLU A 96 43.03 24.24 -3.66
N PRO A 97 43.55 25.15 -2.81
CA PRO A 97 43.42 26.57 -3.03
C PRO A 97 43.97 26.92 -4.40
N VAL A 98 43.08 27.33 -5.30
CA VAL A 98 43.42 27.72 -6.67
C VAL A 98 44.47 28.82 -6.56
N PRO A 99 45.70 28.62 -7.07
CA PRO A 99 46.74 29.61 -6.93
C PRO A 99 46.29 30.89 -7.63
N ALA A 100 46.17 31.96 -6.84
CA ALA A 100 45.85 33.28 -7.34
C ALA A 100 46.93 33.67 -8.36
N ARG A 101 46.58 33.64 -9.64
CA ARG A 101 47.38 34.23 -10.71
C ARG A 101 47.24 35.74 -10.69
#